data_AF-A0A2D8RVV5-F1
#
_entry.id   AF-A0A2D8RVV5-F1
#
_cell.length_a   1.000
_cell.length_b   1.000
_cell.length_c   1.000
_cell.angle_alpha   90.00
_cell.angle_beta   90.00
_cell.angle_gamma   90.00
#
_symmetry.space_group_name_H-M   'P 1'
#
loop_
_entity.id
_entity.type
_entity.pdbx_description
1 polymer ?
#
loop_
_entity_poly.entity_id
_entity_poly.type
_entity_poly.pdbx_seq_one_letter_code
_entity_poly.pdbx_strand_id
1 'polypeptide(L)' 'MARWYVSIEGIGDDFLAFLGYTLVDEDDDFKAYLHYSGDVHIVAKEGPKFLYVDDLNDTLALRAARIIPGPDEGDC' A
#
# COMPACT_ATOMS: atom_id res chain seq x y z
N MET A 1 -9.43 10.01 9.84
CA MET A 1 -8.56 8.85 10.09
C MET A 1 -7.22 9.17 9.45
N ALA A 2 -6.10 8.98 10.16
CA ALA A 2 -4.79 9.31 9.63
C ALA A 2 -4.44 8.36 8.47
N ARG A 3 -4.15 8.92 7.30
CA ARG A 3 -3.86 8.16 6.08
C ARG A 3 -2.35 7.92 6.01
N TRP A 4 -1.89 6.70 5.74
CA TRP A 4 -0.46 6.42 5.60
C TRP A 4 -0.17 5.85 4.22
N TYR A 5 0.83 6.40 3.55
CA TYR A 5 1.37 5.87 2.30
C TYR A 5 2.70 5.17 2.61
N VAL A 6 2.76 3.90 2.27
CA VAL A 6 3.87 3.04 2.64
C VAL A 6 4.60 2.60 1.37
N SER A 7 5.90 2.86 1.28
CA SER A 7 6.68 2.37 0.13
C SER A 7 6.84 0.86 0.22
N ILE A 8 6.39 0.15 -0.81
CA ILE A 8 6.55 -1.30 -0.99
C ILE A 8 7.65 -1.61 -2.00
N GLU A 9 8.55 -0.66 -2.25
CA GLU A 9 9.70 -0.86 -3.14
C GLU A 9 10.59 -2.00 -2.61
N GLY A 10 10.75 -3.05 -3.41
CA GLY A 10 11.50 -4.26 -3.02
C GLY A 10 10.70 -5.29 -2.22
N ILE A 11 9.42 -5.04 -1.95
CA ILE A 11 8.52 -6.03 -1.34
C ILE A 11 7.92 -6.90 -2.45
N GLY A 12 8.07 -8.22 -2.31
CA GLY A 12 7.49 -9.19 -3.23
C GLY A 12 6.00 -9.42 -2.99
N ASP A 13 5.30 -9.87 -4.02
CA ASP A 13 3.87 -10.18 -3.98
C ASP A 13 3.53 -11.22 -2.89
N ASP A 14 4.42 -12.18 -2.60
CA ASP A 14 4.23 -13.16 -1.52
C ASP A 14 4.11 -12.53 -0.12
N PHE A 15 4.87 -11.45 0.12
CA PHE A 15 4.83 -10.75 1.40
C PHE A 15 3.56 -9.89 1.51
N LEU A 16 3.13 -9.29 0.39
CA LEU A 16 1.84 -8.61 0.32
C LEU A 16 0.68 -9.57 0.58
N ALA A 17 0.73 -10.78 0.03
CA ALA A 17 -0.25 -11.82 0.31
C ALA A 17 -0.29 -12.23 1.79
N PHE A 18 0.88 -12.32 2.45
CA PHE A 18 0.96 -12.57 3.89
C PHE A 18 0.29 -11.46 4.73
N LEU A 19 0.34 -10.22 4.25
CA LEU A 19 -0.33 -9.07 4.87
C LEU A 19 -1.81 -8.95 4.53
N GLY A 20 -2.37 -9.89 3.76
CA GLY A 20 -3.78 -9.88 3.37
C GLY A 20 -4.09 -9.04 2.13
N TYR A 21 -3.08 -8.68 1.33
CA TYR A 21 -3.25 -8.09 0.01
C TYR A 21 -3.27 -9.18 -1.07
N THR A 22 -4.41 -9.34 -1.74
CA THR A 22 -4.56 -10.28 -2.85
C THR A 22 -4.44 -9.53 -4.16
N LEU A 23 -3.53 -9.93 -5.04
CA LEU A 23 -3.48 -9.39 -6.39
C LEU A 23 -4.76 -9.80 -7.13
N VAL A 24 -5.55 -8.83 -7.56
CA VAL A 24 -6.82 -9.07 -8.27
C VAL A 24 -6.77 -8.65 -9.72
N ASP A 25 -5.87 -7.73 -10.07
CA ASP A 25 -5.68 -7.27 -11.44
C ASP A 25 -4.22 -6.85 -11.67
N GLU A 26 -3.73 -7.04 -12.88
CA GLU A 26 -2.39 -6.64 -13.28
C GLU A 26 -2.36 -6.27 -14.77
N ASP A 27 -1.97 -5.03 -15.06
CA ASP A 27 -1.72 -4.50 -16.39
C ASP A 27 -0.24 -4.11 -16.56
N ASP A 28 0.20 -3.72 -17.75
CA ASP A 28 1.58 -3.29 -18.02
C ASP A 28 2.02 -2.09 -17.14
N ASP A 29 1.09 -1.21 -16.79
CA ASP A 29 1.38 0.02 -16.04
C ASP A 29 1.16 -0.10 -14.52
N PHE A 30 0.26 -0.98 -14.06
CA PHE A 30 -0.14 -1.05 -12.65
C PHE A 30 -0.55 -2.46 -12.19
N LYS A 31 -0.55 -2.64 -10.87
CA LYS A 31 -1.08 -3.80 -10.17
C LYS A 31 -2.18 -3.34 -9.22
N ALA A 32 -3.31 -4.03 -9.20
CA ALA A 32 -4.39 -3.79 -8.25
C ALA A 32 -4.44 -4.91 -7.21
N TYR A 33 -4.41 -4.53 -5.94
CA TYR A 33 -4.49 -5.44 -4.81
C TYR A 33 -5.77 -5.19 -4.03
N LEU A 34 -6.54 -6.25 -3.76
CA LEU A 34 -7.65 -6.22 -2.83
C LEU A 34 -7.15 -6.54 -1.42
N HIS A 35 -7.32 -5.61 -0.50
CA HIS A 35 -7.04 -5.81 0.91
C HIS A 35 -8.19 -6.57 1.58
N TYR A 36 -7.90 -7.33 2.64
CA TYR A 36 -8.93 -8.09 3.37
C TYR A 36 -10.03 -7.21 3.98
N SER A 37 -9.77 -5.90 4.17
CA SER A 37 -10.80 -4.93 4.59
C SER A 37 -11.87 -4.68 3.53
N GLY A 38 -11.61 -5.06 2.28
CA GLY A 38 -12.46 -4.78 1.11
C GLY A 38 -11.98 -3.62 0.25
N ASP A 39 -10.88 -2.95 0.62
CA ASP A 39 -10.32 -1.83 -0.12
C ASP A 39 -9.44 -2.30 -1.30
N VAL A 40 -9.48 -1.56 -2.41
CA VAL A 40 -8.66 -1.83 -3.60
C VAL A 40 -7.53 -0.80 -3.71
N HIS A 41 -6.31 -1.29 -3.85
CA HIS A 41 -5.09 -0.50 -3.85
C HIS A 41 -4.40 -0.67 -5.20
N ILE A 42 -4.24 0.43 -5.92
CA ILE A 42 -3.58 0.43 -7.22
C ILE A 42 -2.14 0.92 -7.02
N VAL A 43 -1.19 0.12 -7.47
CA VAL A 43 0.25 0.37 -7.36
C VAL A 43 0.82 0.45 -8.77
N ALA A 44 1.46 1.56 -9.11
CA ALA A 44 2.17 1.68 -10.39
C ALA A 44 3.38 0.73 -10.44
N LYS A 45 3.61 0.09 -11.59
CA LYS A 45 4.79 -0.75 -11.83
C LYS A 45 6.05 0.10 -12.02
N GLU A 46 5.90 1.28 -12.62
CA GLU A 46 6.94 2.28 -12.80
C GLU A 46 6.91 3.37 -11.72
N GLY A 47 8.09 3.84 -11.31
CA GLY A 47 8.22 4.85 -10.28
C GLY A 47 8.05 4.31 -8.86
N PRO A 48 7.83 5.20 -7.87
CA PRO A 48 7.82 4.80 -6.48
C PRO A 48 6.51 4.09 -6.12
N LYS A 49 6.63 2.85 -5.64
CA LYS A 49 5.51 1.96 -5.34
C LYS A 49 4.98 2.26 -3.94
N PHE A 50 3.90 3.02 -3.86
CA PHE A 50 3.24 3.33 -2.60
C PHE A 50 1.94 2.58 -2.45
N LEU A 51 1.69 2.10 -1.24
CA LEU A 51 0.48 1.39 -0.88
C LEU A 51 -0.21 2.14 0.27
N TYR A 52 -1.51 2.37 0.12
CA TYR A 52 -2.33 2.98 1.17
C TYR A 52 -2.47 2.00 2.33
N VAL A 53 -2.22 2.42 3.57
CA VAL A 53 -2.40 1.58 4.75
C VAL A 53 -3.18 2.38 5.80
N ASP A 54 -4.29 1.82 6.27
CA ASP A 54 -5.16 2.46 7.26
C ASP A 54 -4.67 2.20 8.71
N ASP A 55 -3.93 1.10 8.92
CA ASP A 55 -3.42 0.72 10.24
C ASP A 55 -1.89 0.91 10.38
N LEU A 56 -1.49 1.64 11.43
CA LEU A 56 -0.09 1.91 11.74
C LEU A 56 0.68 0.64 12.14
N ASN A 57 0.01 -0.43 12.60
CA ASN A 57 0.69 -1.69 12.93
C ASN A 57 1.15 -2.45 11.69
N ASP A 58 0.39 -2.44 10.60
CA ASP A 58 0.80 -3.01 9.32
C ASP A 58 1.99 -2.26 8.73
N THR A 59 2.03 -0.94 8.97
CA THR A 59 3.12 -0.06 8.56
C THR A 59 4.45 -0.43 9.23
N LEU A 60 4.42 -0.84 10.50
CA LEU A 60 5.58 -1.33 11.25
C LEU A 60 6.00 -2.75 10.82
N ALA A 61 5.03 -3.60 10.46
CA ALA A 61 5.29 -4.96 9.96
C ALA A 61 5.95 -4.95 8.56
N LEU A 62 5.61 -3.98 7.72
CA LEU A 62 6.14 -3.80 6.37
C LEU A 62 7.63 -3.43 6.32
N ARG A 63 8.27 -3.07 7.45
CA ARG A 63 9.65 -2.52 7.48
C ARG A 63 9.87 -1.45 6.40
N ALA A 64 8.83 -0.70 6.09
CA ALA A 64 8.84 0.15 4.92
C ALA A 64 9.95 1.19 5.08
N ALA A 65 10.83 1.24 4.09
CA ALA A 65 11.96 2.18 4.07
C ALA A 65 11.49 3.64 4.19
N ARG A 66 10.22 3.91 3.87
CA ARG A 66 9.62 5.24 3.96
C ARG A 66 8.11 5.16 4.20
N ILE A 67 7.67 5.84 5.25
CA ILE A 67 6.26 6.05 5.60
C ILE A 67 5.99 7.53 5.36
N ILE A 68 4.98 7.84 4.55
CA ILE A 68 4.55 9.22 4.29
C ILE A 68 3.17 9.38 4.92
N PRO A 69 2.99 10.26 5.92
CA PRO A 69 1.65 10.64 6.36
C PRO A 69 0.95 11.32 5.18
N GLY A 70 -0.23 10.83 4.83
CA GLY A 70 -1.12 11.48 3.88
C GLY A 70 -1.58 12.84 4.42
N PRO A 71 -2.06 13.74 3.55
CA PRO A 71 -2.62 15.01 4.01
C PRO A 71 -3.78 14.72 4.96
N ASP A 72 -3.70 15.25 6.18
CA ASP A 72 -4.82 15.30 7.11
C ASP A 72 -5.98 16.00 6.37
N GLU A 73 -7.18 15.40 6.39
CA GLU A 73 -8.40 16.12 6.01
C GLU A 73 -8.64 17.22 7.04
N GLY A 74 -7.93 18.34 6.93
CA GLY A 74 -7.95 19.36 7.98
C GLY A 74 -7.12 20.63 7.79
N ASP A 75 -6.63 20.96 6.59
CA ASP A 75 -6.11 22.32 6.31
C ASP A 75 -7.03 23.02 5.30
N CYS A 76 -8.11 23.61 5.83
CA CYS A 76 -8.99 24.58 5.17
C CYS A 76 -9.16 25.78 6.10
#